data_AF-A0A0L6JNC1-F1
#
_entry.id   AF-A0A0L6JNC1-F1
#
_cell.length_a   1.000
_cell.length_b   1.000
_cell.length_c   1.000
_cell.angle_alpha   90.00
_cell.angle_beta   90.00
_cell.angle_gamma   90.00
#
_symmetry.space_group_name_H-M   'P 1'
#
loop_
_entity.id
_entity.type
_entity.pdbx_description
1 polymer ?
#
loop_
_entity_poly.entity_id
_entity_poly.type
_entity_poly.pdbx_seq_one_letter_code
_entity_poly.pdbx_strand_id
1 'polypeptide(L)'
;MIWLKGILQKPLVATNENVCINCGKCSEICPMNKDVKNSSFVTSAECINCQTCVLNCPKDGALESRIGKKALKPLFIIIKVIVMFFGSIFAFQGARLYKLLPQSTRL
;
A
#
# COMPACT_ATOMS: atom_id res chain seq x y z
N MET A 1 12.10 3.86 -26.42
CA MET A 1 11.53 4.81 -25.42
C MET A 1 10.60 4.17 -24.37
N ILE A 2 10.57 2.84 -24.21
CA ILE A 2 9.63 2.15 -23.28
C ILE A 2 10.30 1.76 -21.94
N TRP A 3 11.63 1.69 -21.89
CA TRP A 3 12.39 1.18 -20.74
C TRP A 3 12.53 2.14 -19.54
N LEU A 4 12.31 3.45 -19.72
CA LEU A 4 12.48 4.44 -18.63
C LEU A 4 11.26 4.57 -17.70
N LYS A 5 10.07 4.12 -18.14
CA LYS A 5 8.83 4.25 -17.36
C LYS A 5 8.63 3.17 -16.29
N GLY A 6 9.56 2.21 -16.16
CA GLY A 6 9.49 1.16 -15.14
C GLY A 6 9.89 1.60 -13.72
N ILE A 7 10.64 2.70 -13.59
CA ILE A 7 11.17 3.16 -12.29
C ILE A 7 10.17 4.07 -11.56
N LEU A 8 9.30 4.79 -12.28
CA LEU A 8 8.46 5.85 -11.70
C LEU A 8 7.01 5.45 -11.40
N GLN A 9 6.51 4.36 -11.98
CA GLN A 9 5.13 3.94 -11.74
C GLN A 9 5.10 2.46 -11.40
N LYS A 10 5.06 2.18 -10.09
CA LYS A 10 4.91 0.81 -9.60
C LYS A 10 3.55 0.29 -10.06
N PRO A 11 3.49 -0.67 -11.01
CA PRO A 11 2.22 -1.18 -11.48
C PRO A 11 1.53 -1.91 -10.33
N LEU A 12 0.27 -1.61 -10.10
CA LEU A 12 -0.55 -2.26 -9.08
C LEU A 12 -0.93 -3.67 -9.53
N VAL A 13 -1.23 -3.80 -10.83
CA VAL A 13 -1.45 -5.06 -11.54
C VAL A 13 -0.63 -5.04 -12.83
N ALA A 14 0.06 -6.13 -13.13
CA ALA A 14 0.82 -6.33 -14.36
C ALA A 14 0.24 -7.51 -15.14
N THR A 15 0.14 -7.36 -16.46
CA THR A 15 -0.37 -8.38 -17.38
C THR A 15 0.81 -9.05 -18.10
N ASN A 16 0.84 -10.38 -18.12
CA ASN A 16 1.81 -11.15 -18.89
C ASN A 16 1.24 -11.49 -20.27
N GLU A 17 1.69 -10.77 -21.30
CA GLU A 17 1.21 -10.94 -22.68
C GLU A 17 1.49 -12.34 -23.25
N ASN A 18 2.50 -13.06 -22.76
CA ASN A 18 2.80 -14.43 -23.22
C ASN A 18 1.78 -15.47 -22.75
N VAL A 19 1.06 -15.17 -21.66
CA VAL A 19 0.12 -16.09 -21.00
C VAL A 19 -1.32 -15.63 -21.19
N CYS A 20 -1.54 -14.32 -21.39
CA CYS A 20 -2.86 -13.74 -21.55
C CYS A 20 -3.54 -14.22 -22.83
N ILE A 21 -4.73 -14.81 -22.70
CA ILE A 21 -5.58 -15.25 -23.82
C ILE A 21 -6.52 -14.16 -24.35
N ASN A 22 -6.32 -12.90 -23.90
CA ASN A 22 -7.10 -11.73 -24.30
C ASN A 22 -8.63 -11.86 -24.13
N CYS A 23 -9.09 -12.62 -23.13
CA CYS A 23 -10.50 -12.92 -22.89
C CYS A 23 -11.35 -11.71 -22.44
N GLY A 24 -10.75 -10.67 -21.84
CA GLY A 24 -11.45 -9.46 -21.40
C GLY A 24 -12.18 -9.52 -20.06
N LYS A 25 -12.33 -10.71 -19.47
CA LYS A 25 -13.02 -10.92 -18.16
C LYS A 25 -12.47 -10.05 -17.03
N CYS A 26 -11.19 -9.68 -17.07
CA CYS A 26 -10.55 -8.81 -16.08
C CYS A 26 -11.10 -7.38 -16.08
N SER A 27 -11.49 -6.84 -17.24
CA SER A 27 -12.12 -5.52 -17.35
C SER A 27 -13.59 -5.58 -16.92
N GLU A 28 -14.31 -6.65 -17.28
CA GLU A 28 -15.73 -6.84 -16.93
C GLU A 28 -15.97 -6.97 -15.43
N ILE A 29 -15.11 -7.70 -14.72
CA ILE A 29 -15.26 -7.94 -13.28
C ILE A 29 -14.69 -6.81 -12.42
N CYS A 30 -14.09 -5.79 -13.03
CA CYS A 30 -13.48 -4.70 -12.29
C CYS A 30 -14.58 -3.79 -11.71
N PRO A 31 -14.72 -3.69 -10.37
CA PRO A 31 -15.72 -2.79 -9.77
C PRO A 31 -15.45 -1.31 -10.05
N MET A 32 -14.21 -1.00 -10.45
CA MET A 32 -13.78 0.36 -10.82
C MET A 32 -13.92 0.62 -12.33
N ASN A 33 -14.56 -0.30 -13.07
CA ASN A 33 -14.79 -0.22 -14.51
C ASN A 33 -13.54 0.14 -15.32
N LYS A 34 -12.38 -0.38 -14.90
CA LYS A 34 -11.10 -0.10 -15.55
C LYS A 34 -10.83 -1.11 -16.65
N ASP A 35 -10.31 -0.62 -17.78
CA ASP A 35 -9.83 -1.47 -18.85
C ASP A 35 -8.47 -2.11 -18.50
N VAL A 36 -8.53 -3.28 -17.86
CA VAL A 36 -7.36 -4.11 -17.51
C VAL A 36 -6.84 -4.88 -18.73
N LYS A 37 -7.72 -5.25 -19.66
CA LYS A 37 -7.39 -6.03 -20.86
C LYS A 37 -6.37 -5.33 -21.75
N ASN A 38 -6.61 -4.05 -22.08
CA ASN A 38 -5.75 -3.30 -23.01
C ASN A 38 -4.56 -2.61 -22.31
N SER A 39 -4.41 -2.75 -20.99
CA SER A 39 -3.29 -2.17 -20.26
C SER A 39 -2.28 -3.23 -19.85
N SER A 40 -1.04 -3.12 -20.34
CA SER A 40 0.08 -3.97 -19.88
C SER A 40 0.38 -3.73 -18.39
N PHE A 41 0.08 -2.51 -17.90
CA PHE A 41 0.27 -2.10 -16.52
C PHE A 41 -0.89 -1.24 -16.01
N VAL A 42 -1.50 -1.65 -14.91
CA VAL A 42 -2.52 -0.88 -14.19
C VAL A 42 -1.82 0.00 -13.15
N THR A 43 -1.71 1.29 -13.43
CA THR A 43 -1.05 2.27 -12.55
C THR A 43 -1.95 3.40 -12.07
N SER A 44 -3.26 3.30 -12.33
CA SER A 44 -4.23 4.34 -11.98
C SER A 44 -4.48 4.41 -10.48
N ALA A 45 -4.66 5.63 -9.95
CA ALA A 45 -5.11 5.85 -8.59
C ALA A 45 -6.48 5.21 -8.30
N GLU A 46 -7.31 5.05 -9.33
CA GLU A 46 -8.60 4.35 -9.26
C GLU A 46 -8.49 2.86 -8.88
N CYS A 47 -7.33 2.23 -9.04
CA CYS A 47 -7.20 0.82 -8.71
C CYS A 47 -7.05 0.64 -7.19
N ILE A 48 -8.13 0.17 -6.56
CA ILE A 48 -8.19 -0.09 -5.11
C ILE A 48 -7.48 -1.38 -4.67
N ASN A 49 -6.79 -2.08 -5.57
CA ASN A 49 -6.11 -3.36 -5.29
C ASN A 49 -7.02 -4.44 -4.68
N CYS A 50 -8.28 -4.55 -5.14
CA CYS A 50 -9.22 -5.58 -4.69
C CYS A 50 -8.88 -7.01 -5.16
N GLN A 51 -7.94 -7.16 -6.10
CA GLN A 51 -7.44 -8.43 -6.65
C GLN A 51 -8.48 -9.31 -7.38
N THR A 52 -9.71 -8.83 -7.59
CA THR A 52 -10.78 -9.57 -8.28
C THR A 52 -10.38 -10.01 -9.69
N CYS A 53 -9.64 -9.18 -10.43
CA CYS A 53 -9.17 -9.50 -11.78
C CYS A 53 -8.15 -10.66 -11.81
N VAL A 54 -7.28 -10.75 -10.81
CA VAL A 54 -6.30 -11.83 -10.68
C VAL A 54 -7.02 -13.13 -10.30
N LEU A 55 -7.92 -13.07 -9.31
CA LEU A 55 -8.64 -14.24 -8.80
C LEU A 55 -9.60 -14.88 -9.81
N ASN A 56 -10.18 -14.08 -10.70
CA ASN A 56 -11.14 -14.57 -11.70
C ASN A 56 -10.52 -14.75 -13.09
N CYS A 57 -9.20 -14.60 -13.21
CA CYS A 57 -8.52 -14.83 -14.47
C CYS A 57 -8.61 -16.33 -14.82
N PRO A 58 -9.13 -16.70 -15.99
CA PRO A 58 -9.22 -18.11 -16.40
C PRO A 58 -7.85 -18.73 -16.67
N LYS A 59 -6.78 -17.90 -16.76
CA LYS A 59 -5.42 -18.38 -16.96
C LYS A 59 -4.50 -17.91 -15.83
N ASP A 60 -4.06 -18.87 -15.03
CA ASP A 60 -3.10 -18.64 -13.95
C ASP A 60 -1.81 -18.01 -14.48
N GLY A 61 -1.31 -17.01 -13.76
CA GLY A 61 -0.08 -16.30 -14.10
C GLY A 61 -0.20 -15.26 -15.23
N ALA A 62 -1.38 -15.08 -15.84
CA ALA A 62 -1.60 -14.01 -16.82
C ALA A 62 -1.67 -12.62 -16.16
N LEU A 63 -2.11 -12.55 -14.90
CA LEU A 63 -2.19 -11.31 -14.12
C LEU A 63 -1.49 -11.49 -12.77
N GLU A 64 -0.65 -10.53 -12.40
CA GLU A 64 0.00 -10.50 -11.09
C GLU A 64 -0.18 -9.13 -10.42
N SER A 65 -0.53 -9.11 -9.14
CA SER A 65 -0.49 -7.88 -8.35
C SER A 65 0.89 -7.65 -7.76
N ARG A 66 1.51 -6.52 -8.11
CA ARG A 66 2.82 -6.14 -7.56
C ARG A 66 2.60 -5.22 -6.36
N ILE A 67 2.05 -5.78 -5.27
CA ILE A 67 2.06 -5.09 -3.96
C ILE A 67 3.51 -4.75 -3.64
N GLY A 68 3.75 -3.46 -3.43
CA GLY A 68 5.07 -2.98 -3.12
C GLY A 68 5.55 -3.50 -1.78
N LYS A 69 6.34 -4.57 -1.82
CA LYS A 69 7.11 -5.07 -0.68
C LYS A 69 8.21 -4.08 -0.31
N LYS A 70 7.86 -2.89 0.19
CA LYS A 70 8.76 -2.23 1.15
C LYS A 70 8.55 -3.01 2.44
N ALA A 71 9.34 -4.08 2.61
CA ALA A 71 9.40 -4.83 3.84
C ALA A 71 10.12 -3.98 4.90
N LEU A 72 9.49 -2.88 5.34
CA LEU A 72 9.88 -2.32 6.63
C LEU A 72 9.59 -3.41 7.65
N LYS A 73 10.61 -3.76 8.45
CA LYS A 73 10.43 -4.72 9.54
C LYS A 73 9.27 -4.21 10.39
N PRO A 74 8.19 -5.00 10.59
CA PRO A 74 7.00 -4.54 11.32
C PRO A 74 7.38 -3.95 12.68
N LEU A 75 8.40 -4.53 13.31
CA LEU A 75 8.98 -4.07 14.56
C LEU A 75 9.53 -2.63 14.51
N PHE A 76 10.16 -2.21 13.40
CA PHE A 76 10.71 -0.87 13.25
C PHE A 76 9.61 0.20 13.17
N ILE A 77 8.48 -0.13 12.55
CA ILE A 77 7.30 0.75 12.50
C ILE A 77 6.71 0.88 13.91
N ILE A 78 6.55 -0.23 14.63
CA ILE A 78 6.01 -0.26 15.99
C ILE A 78 6.90 0.58 16.93
N ILE A 79 8.21 0.36 16.91
CA ILE A 79 9.16 1.13 17.73
C ILE A 79 9.05 2.63 17.43
N LYS A 80 9.00 3.01 16.15
CA LYS A 80 8.90 4.42 15.76
C LYS A 80 7.62 5.07 16.28
N VAL A 81 6.48 4.38 16.20
CA VAL A 81 5.20 4.88 16.72
C VAL A 81 5.26 5.03 18.24
N ILE A 82 5.80 4.03 18.95
CA ILE A 82 5.99 4.07 20.41
C ILE A 82 6.87 5.27 20.80
N VAL A 83 8.03 5.44 20.14
CA VAL A 83 8.93 6.57 20.41
C VAL A 83 8.27 7.91 20.12
N MET A 84 7.43 8.00 19.09
CA MET A 84 6.70 9.23 18.79
C MET A 84 5.66 9.58 19.86
N PHE A 85 4.91 8.58 20.34
CA PHE A 85 3.94 8.76 21.42
C PHE A 85 4.63 9.06 22.76
N PHE A 86 5.46 8.15 23.24
CA PHE A 86 6.11 8.27 24.55
C PHE A 86 7.18 9.36 24.58
N GLY A 87 7.89 9.60 23.48
CA GLY A 87 8.86 10.68 23.38
C GLY A 87 8.23 12.06 23.55
N SER A 88 7.02 12.28 23.02
CA SER A 88 6.29 13.53 23.27
C SER A 88 5.87 13.66 24.74
N ILE A 89 5.37 12.59 25.36
CA ILE A 89 4.99 12.58 26.79
C ILE A 89 6.19 12.95 27.69
N PHE A 90 7.36 12.35 27.47
CA PHE A 90 8.57 12.66 28.24
C PHE A 90 9.08 14.09 27.98
N ALA A 91 8.99 14.59 26.75
CA ALA A 91 9.35 15.98 26.44
C ALA A 91 8.45 16.97 27.17
N PHE A 92 7.14 16.73 27.24
CA PHE A 92 6.21 17.58 27.98
C PHE A 92 6.42 17.52 29.50
N GLN A 93 6.78 16.35 30.05
CA GLN A 93 7.15 16.21 31.46
C GLN A 93 8.45 16.98 31.80
N GLY A 94 9.46 16.92 30.91
CA GLY A 94 10.73 17.65 31.09
C GLY A 94 10.61 19.16 30.92
N ALA A 95 9.74 19.63 30.01
CA ALA A 95 9.52 21.05 29.75
C ALA A 95 8.68 21.77 30.83
N ARG A 96 8.20 21.06 31.88
CA ARG A 96 7.35 21.60 32.95
C ARG A 96 6.08 22.32 32.46
N LEU A 97 5.61 22.01 31.25
CA LEU A 97 4.42 22.65 30.66
C LEU A 97 3.09 22.03 31.15
N TYR A 98 3.09 20.79 31.65
CA TYR A 98 1.90 20.11 32.20
C TYR A 98 2.24 19.28 33.46
N LYS A 99 1.50 19.45 34.56
CA LYS A 99 1.57 18.62 35.78
C LYS A 99 0.48 17.54 35.73
N LEU A 100 0.87 16.26 35.65
CA LEU A 100 -0.04 15.10 35.73
C LEU A 100 -0.32 14.61 37.17
N LEU A 101 0.34 15.20 38.19
CA LEU A 101 0.06 14.94 39.60
C LEU A 101 -0.53 16.19 40.26
N PRO A 102 -1.68 16.11 40.96
CA PRO A 102 -2.06 17.17 41.89
C PRO A 102 -0.92 17.29 42.91
N GLN A 103 -0.53 18.52 43.24
CA GLN A 103 0.48 18.79 44.26
C GLN A 103 -0.07 18.34 45.63
N SER A 104 0.12 17.06 45.92
CA SER A 104 -0.08 16.50 47.24
C SER A 104 1.01 17.05 48.15
N THR A 105 0.55 17.86 49.10
CA THR A 105 1.11 18.01 50.44
C THR A 105 2.39 18.83 50.55
N ARG A 106 2.21 20.10 50.92
CA ARG A 106 3.14 20.76 51.84
C ARG A 106 2.30 21.33 52.99
N LEU A 107 2.13 20.51 54.04
CA LEU A 107 2.00 21.03 55.41
C LEU A 107 3.26 21.82 55.74
#